data_AF-A0A0B7MIB3-F1
#
_entry.id   AF-A0A0B7MIB3-F1
#
_cell.length_a   1.000
_cell.length_b   1.000
_cell.length_c   1.000
_cell.angle_alpha   90.00
_cell.angle_beta   90.00
_cell.angle_gamma   90.00
#
_symmetry.space_group_name_H-M   'P 1'
#
loop_
_entity.id
_entity.type
_entity.pdbx_description
1 polymer ?
#
loop_
_entity_poly.entity_id
_entity_poly.type
_entity_poly.pdbx_seq_one_letter_code
_entity_poly.pdbx_strand_id
1 'polypeptide(L)' 'MTRKKANEIANVLIPKYEDRLYDPPKGKSNRECFDFSTFTPTKEYQDIYNKVKQECIDLGIPLNPASSW' A
#
# COMPACT_ATOMS: atom_id res chain seq x y z
N MET A 1 -13.37 0.93 -13.51
CA MET A 1 -14.11 0.60 -12.26
C MET A 1 -15.35 1.48 -12.16
N THR A 2 -16.48 0.96 -11.67
CA THR A 2 -17.70 1.75 -11.46
C THR A 2 -17.71 2.43 -10.09
N ARG A 3 -18.52 3.49 -9.92
CA ARG A 3 -18.71 4.16 -8.61
C ARG A 3 -19.18 3.20 -7.51
N LYS A 4 -20.13 2.32 -7.84
CA LYS A 4 -20.64 1.31 -6.91
C LYS A 4 -19.53 0.39 -6.41
N LYS A 5 -18.71 -0.14 -7.33
CA LYS A 5 -17.58 -1.01 -6.98
C LYS A 5 -16.52 -0.27 -6.16
N ALA A 6 -16.23 0.99 -6.49
CA ALA A 6 -15.33 1.82 -5.69
C ALA A 6 -15.83 1.99 -4.25
N ASN A 7 -17.13 2.21 -4.06
CA ASN A 7 -17.74 2.34 -2.74
C ASN A 7 -17.65 1.04 -1.92
N GLU A 8 -17.84 -0.12 -2.56
CA GLU A 8 -17.64 -1.44 -1.93
C GLU A 8 -16.19 -1.61 -1.46
N ILE A 9 -15.21 -1.21 -2.27
CA ILE A 9 -13.78 -1.28 -1.90
C ILE A 9 -13.47 -0.33 -0.73
N ALA A 10 -14.01 0.89 -0.74
CA ALA A 10 -13.81 1.85 0.35
C ALA A 10 -14.36 1.31 1.68
N ASN A 11 -15.55 0.70 1.65
CA ASN A 11 -16.16 0.07 2.84
C ASN A 11 -15.34 -1.11 3.39
N VAL A 12 -14.47 -1.72 2.59
CA VAL A 12 -13.53 -2.76 3.05
C VAL A 12 -12.24 -2.15 3.62
N LEU A 13 -11.69 -1.13 2.96
CA LEU A 13 -10.38 -0.58 3.32
C LEU A 13 -10.42 0.38 4.51
N ILE A 14 -11.43 1.25 4.59
CA ILE A 14 -11.51 2.31 5.62
C ILE A 14 -11.47 1.70 7.04
N PRO A 15 -12.29 0.69 7.40
CA PRO A 15 -12.29 0.13 8.75
C PRO A 15 -10.95 -0.44 9.23
N LYS A 16 -10.04 -0.77 8.31
CA LYS A 16 -8.70 -1.30 8.65
C LYS A 16 -7.77 -0.25 9.29
N TYR A 17 -8.13 1.02 9.20
CA TYR A 17 -7.29 2.14 9.65
C TYR A 17 -8.01 3.08 10.62
N GLU A 18 -9.34 2.96 10.76
CA GLU A 18 -10.16 3.83 11.62
C GLU A 18 -9.71 3.81 13.09
N ASP A 19 -9.25 2.67 13.59
CA ASP A 19 -8.77 2.48 14.96
C ASP A 19 -7.46 3.24 15.26
N ARG A 20 -6.73 3.68 14.23
CA ARG A 20 -5.39 4.31 14.36
C ARG A 20 -5.31 5.70 13.76
N LEU A 21 -6.42 6.33 13.42
CA LEU A 21 -6.43 7.68 12.85
C LEU A 21 -5.77 8.72 13.77
N TYR A 22 -5.92 8.55 15.08
CA TYR A 22 -5.35 9.46 16.08
C TYR A 22 -3.93 9.09 16.53
N ASP A 23 -3.52 7.84 16.29
CA ASP A 23 -2.17 7.33 16.63
C ASP A 23 -1.63 6.41 15.52
N PRO A 24 -1.35 6.95 14.33
CA PRO A 24 -0.82 6.16 13.23
C PRO A 24 0.66 5.83 13.46
N PRO A 25 1.16 4.70 12.90
CA PRO A 25 2.60 4.42 12.91
C PRO A 25 3.36 5.57 12.24
N LYS A 26 4.42 6.06 12.90
CA LYS A 26 5.25 7.18 12.43
C LYS A 26 5.85 6.97 11.02
N GLY A 27 6.08 5.72 10.64
CA GLY A 27 6.75 5.36 9.39
C GLY A 27 8.28 5.46 9.49
N LYS A 28 8.94 5.43 8.32
CA LYS A 28 10.40 5.44 8.16
C LYS A 28 10.82 6.59 7.25
N SER A 29 11.97 7.18 7.54
CA SER A 29 12.62 8.12 6.62
C SER A 29 13.15 7.40 5.40
N ASN A 30 13.40 8.13 4.31
CA ASN A 30 13.99 7.55 3.10
C ASN A 30 15.29 6.79 3.39
N ARG A 31 16.13 7.30 4.32
CA ARG A 31 17.38 6.65 4.76
C ARG A 31 17.18 5.29 5.41
N GLU A 32 16.02 5.06 6.02
CA GLU A 32 15.68 3.81 6.70
C GLU A 32 14.98 2.82 5.77
N CYS A 33 14.40 3.27 4.65
CA CYS A 33 13.64 2.41 3.75
C CYS A 33 14.20 2.27 2.33
N PHE A 34 15.24 3.01 1.94
CA PHE A 34 15.89 2.91 0.63
C PHE A 34 17.41 2.73 0.74
N ASP A 35 17.96 1.99 -0.22
CA ASP A 35 19.38 2.01 -0.56
C ASP A 35 19.64 3.21 -1.49
N PHE A 36 20.49 4.15 -1.03
CA PHE A 36 20.80 5.37 -1.77
C PHE A 36 21.84 5.16 -2.89
N SER A 37 22.56 4.05 -2.89
CA SER A 37 23.53 3.74 -3.94
C SER A 37 22.83 3.25 -5.21
N THR A 38 21.77 2.46 -5.05
CA THR A 38 20.97 1.90 -6.16
C THR A 38 19.65 2.64 -6.37
N PHE A 39 19.27 3.49 -5.43
CA PHE A 39 17.96 4.16 -5.40
C PHE A 39 16.78 3.19 -5.42
N THR A 40 16.92 2.06 -4.72
CA THR A 40 15.89 1.02 -4.61
C THR A 40 15.40 0.87 -3.17
N PRO A 41 14.14 0.47 -2.95
CA PRO A 41 13.66 0.19 -1.60
C PRO A 41 14.40 -0.98 -0.97
N THR A 42 14.52 -0.94 0.34
CA THR A 42 14.91 -2.10 1.15
C THR A 42 13.91 -3.24 0.95
N LYS A 43 14.34 -4.49 1.20
CA LYS A 43 13.46 -5.66 1.11
C LYS A 43 12.19 -5.49 1.95
N GLU A 44 12.31 -5.00 3.18
CA GLU A 44 11.16 -4.78 4.07
C GLU A 44 10.15 -3.81 3.46
N TYR A 45 10.61 -2.64 3.00
CA TYR A 45 9.73 -1.68 2.37
C TYR A 45 9.10 -2.27 1.11
N GLN A 46 9.87 -3.11 0.39
CA GLN A 46 9.39 -3.80 -0.79
C GLN A 46 8.25 -4.78 -0.51
N ASP A 47 8.40 -5.58 0.55
CA ASP A 47 7.41 -6.56 0.95
C ASP A 47 6.11 -5.87 1.40
N ILE A 48 6.19 -4.73 2.09
CA ILE A 48 5.01 -3.95 2.52
C ILE A 48 4.18 -3.51 1.31
N TYR A 49 4.83 -2.91 0.30
CA TYR A 49 4.12 -2.47 -0.90
C TYR A 49 3.55 -3.63 -1.69
N ASN A 50 4.31 -4.70 -1.89
CA ASN A 50 3.84 -5.88 -2.63
C ASN A 50 2.57 -6.45 -1.98
N LYS A 51 2.57 -6.55 -0.64
CA LYS A 51 1.41 -6.99 0.12
C LYS A 51 0.19 -6.10 -0.09
N VAL A 52 0.34 -4.78 0.07
CA VAL A 52 -0.79 -3.84 -0.06
C VAL A 52 -1.27 -3.75 -1.51
N LYS A 53 -0.36 -3.75 -2.48
CA LYS A 53 -0.67 -3.76 -3.91
C LYS A 53 -1.47 -5.01 -4.29
N GLN A 54 -1.06 -6.18 -3.81
CA GLN A 54 -1.79 -7.42 -4.06
C GLN A 54 -3.19 -7.36 -3.45
N GLU A 55 -3.33 -6.89 -2.20
CA GLU A 55 -4.64 -6.69 -1.59
C GLU A 55 -5.54 -5.75 -2.42
N CYS A 56 -4.99 -4.64 -2.92
CA CYS A 56 -5.71 -3.72 -3.80
C CYS A 56 -6.18 -4.41 -5.10
N ILE A 57 -5.32 -5.22 -5.73
CA ILE A 57 -5.64 -5.99 -6.93
C ILE A 57 -6.76 -7.00 -6.63
N ASP A 58 -6.66 -7.72 -5.52
CA ASP A 58 -7.65 -8.72 -5.09
C ASP A 58 -9.02 -8.09 -4.83
N LEU A 59 -9.06 -6.84 -4.37
CA LEU A 59 -10.30 -6.05 -4.20
C LEU A 59 -10.89 -5.53 -5.52
N GLY A 60 -10.14 -5.61 -6.62
CA GLY A 60 -10.54 -5.21 -7.96
C GLY A 60 -10.04 -3.81 -8.38
N ILE A 61 -9.02 -3.27 -7.72
CA ILE A 61 -8.33 -2.05 -8.17
C ILE A 61 -7.43 -2.43 -9.35
N PRO A 62 -7.57 -1.76 -10.52
CA PRO A 62 -6.87 -2.16 -11.75
C PRO A 62 -5.42 -1.69 -11.77
N LEU A 63 -4.58 -2.26 -10.89
CA LEU A 63 -3.13 -2.06 -10.88
C LEU A 63 -2.43 -3.12 -11.73
N ASN A 64 -1.30 -2.77 -12.35
CA ASN A 64 -0.48 -3.73 -13.09
C ASN A 64 0.26 -4.65 -12.09
N PRO A 65 0.03 -5.97 -12.05
CA PRO A 65 0.73 -6.87 -11.11
C PRO A 65 2.24 -6.90 -11.34
N ALA A 66 2.70 -6.76 -12.59
CA ALA A 66 4.10 -6.88 -12.98
C ALA A 66 4.92 -5.58 -12.81
N SER A 67 4.29 -4.45 -12.49
CA SER A 67 5.05 -3.21 -12.28
C SER A 67 5.80 -3.24 -10.95
N SER A 68 7.10 -2.94 -10.96
CA SER A 68 7.79 -2.43 -9.78
C SER A 68 7.36 -0.98 -9.51
N TRP A 69 7.85 -0.40 -8.41
CA TRP A 69 8.01 1.05 -8.24
C TRP A 69 8.61 1.69 -9.48
#